data_AF-A0A842YAC8-F1
#
_entry.id   AF-A0A842YAC8-F1
#
_cell.length_a   1.000
_cell.length_b   1.000
_cell.length_c   1.000
_cell.angle_alpha   90.00
_cell.angle_beta   90.00
_cell.angle_gamma   90.00
#
_symmetry.space_group_name_H-M   'P 1'
#
loop_
_entity.id
_entity.type
_entity.pdbx_description
1 polymer ?
#
loop_
_entity_poly.entity_id
_entity_poly.type
_entity_poly.pdbx_seq_one_letter_code
_entity_poly.pdbx_strand_id
1 'polypeptide(L)'
;MHLKRILALSTVCILSILIISGIPEASALETLPSDLNTGPYVDHIVYKVIYTQDQKILALQAGWIEMDSSFFDPVYYSMLDSDPDINIFTALRNGYGHLTINCRDAPLNESVLR
;
A
#
# COMPACT_ATOMS: atom_id res chain seq x y z
N MET A 1 -1.23 5.35 -57.89
CA MET A 1 -1.73 4.41 -56.85
C MET A 1 -0.68 4.06 -55.79
N HIS A 2 0.60 3.92 -56.14
CA HIS A 2 1.68 3.56 -55.19
C HIS A 2 2.00 4.64 -54.14
N LEU A 3 1.99 5.93 -54.49
CA LEU A 3 2.31 7.02 -53.55
C LEU A 3 1.33 7.08 -52.36
N LYS A 4 0.03 6.92 -52.61
CA LYS A 4 -1.00 6.88 -51.55
C LYS A 4 -0.83 5.68 -50.61
N ARG A 5 -0.37 4.54 -51.14
CA ARG A 5 -0.08 3.33 -50.34
C ARG A 5 1.15 3.51 -49.48
N ILE A 6 2.19 4.16 -50.01
CA ILE A 6 3.43 4.48 -49.26
C ILE A 6 3.13 5.46 -48.12
N LEU A 7 2.36 6.52 -48.39
CA LEU A 7 1.93 7.47 -47.36
C LEU A 7 1.07 6.82 -46.27
N ALA A 8 0.11 5.96 -46.65
CA ALA A 8 -0.69 5.25 -45.67
C ALA A 8 0.18 4.35 -44.77
N LEU A 9 1.17 3.65 -45.35
CA LEU A 9 2.07 2.79 -44.61
C LEU A 9 2.95 3.60 -43.64
N SER A 10 3.50 4.74 -44.08
CA SER A 10 4.33 5.58 -43.22
C SER A 10 3.53 6.18 -42.06
N THR A 11 2.28 6.59 -42.29
CA THR A 11 1.40 7.09 -41.22
C THR A 11 1.11 6.00 -40.19
N VAL A 12 0.82 4.77 -40.62
CA VAL A 12 0.58 3.65 -39.70
C VAL A 12 1.83 3.35 -38.87
N CYS A 13 3.02 3.33 -39.49
CA CYS A 13 4.27 3.11 -38.77
C CYS A 13 4.53 4.20 -37.72
N ILE A 14 4.35 5.48 -38.08
CA ILE A 14 4.54 6.60 -37.14
C ILE A 14 3.55 6.50 -35.98
N LEU A 15 2.28 6.20 -36.26
CA LEU A 15 1.26 6.06 -35.22
C LEU A 15 1.58 4.90 -34.26
N SER A 16 2.08 3.79 -34.82
CA SER A 16 2.45 2.60 -34.04
C SER A 16 3.64 2.89 -33.13
N ILE A 17 4.65 3.62 -33.62
CA ILE A 17 5.81 4.03 -32.81
C ILE A 17 5.38 4.96 -31.68
N LEU A 18 4.49 5.92 -31.94
CA LEU A 18 3.99 6.85 -30.91
C LEU A 18 3.22 6.13 -29.79
N ILE A 19 2.40 5.13 -30.16
CA ILE A 19 1.65 4.32 -29.19
C ILE A 19 2.62 3.52 -28.31
N ILE A 20 3.66 2.92 -28.90
CA ILE A 20 4.63 2.09 -28.15
C ILE A 20 5.55 2.96 -27.27
N SER A 21 5.96 4.15 -27.75
CA SER A 21 6.81 5.06 -26.96
C SER A 21 6.12 5.67 -25.74
N GLY A 22 4.79 5.65 -25.72
CA GLY A 22 3.99 6.15 -24.60
C GLY A 22 3.65 5.10 -23.55
N ILE A 23 4.08 3.84 -23.74
CA ILE A 23 3.93 2.80 -22.73
C ILE A 23 5.02 3.06 -21.69
N PRO A 24 4.69 3.51 -20.46
CA PRO A 24 5.68 3.55 -19.41
C PRO A 24 6.25 2.15 -19.27
N GLU A 25 7.57 2.02 -19.25
CA GLU A 25 8.21 0.74 -18.94
C GLU A 25 7.52 0.20 -17.68
N ALA A 26 6.90 -0.98 -17.81
CA ALA A 26 6.32 -1.66 -16.67
C ALA A 26 7.45 -1.73 -15.64
N SER A 27 7.24 -1.09 -14.48
CA SER A 27 8.22 -1.01 -13.41
C SER A 27 8.79 -2.40 -13.21
N ALA A 28 10.03 -2.60 -13.68
CA ALA A 28 10.69 -3.88 -13.51
C ALA A 28 10.71 -4.12 -12.00
N LEU A 29 10.29 -5.32 -11.59
CA LEU A 29 10.31 -5.73 -10.19
C LEU A 29 11.76 -5.56 -9.73
N GLU A 30 12.05 -4.48 -8.98
CA GLU A 30 13.40 -4.24 -8.50
C GLU A 30 13.83 -5.49 -7.74
N THR A 31 15.02 -6.00 -8.07
CA THR A 31 15.61 -7.10 -7.32
C THR A 31 15.78 -6.61 -5.89
N LEU A 32 14.96 -7.16 -4.99
CA LEU A 32 15.00 -6.81 -3.58
C LEU A 32 16.41 -7.08 -3.05
N PRO A 33 17.06 -6.09 -2.42
CA PRO A 33 18.36 -6.30 -1.80
C PRO A 33 18.28 -7.44 -0.79
N SER A 34 19.29 -8.31 -0.78
CA SER A 34 19.36 -9.45 0.14
C SER A 34 19.51 -9.03 1.61
N ASP A 35 19.85 -7.76 1.83
CA ASP A 35 20.16 -7.12 3.10
C ASP A 35 19.09 -6.11 3.54
N LEU A 36 17.88 -6.17 2.96
CA LEU A 36 16.74 -5.30 3.29
C LEU A 36 16.40 -5.30 4.79
N ASN A 37 16.75 -6.37 5.51
CA ASN A 37 16.52 -6.50 6.94
C ASN A 37 17.67 -5.98 7.80
N THR A 38 18.77 -5.47 7.22
CA THR A 38 19.94 -4.94 7.95
C THR A 38 20.10 -3.45 7.67
N GLY A 39 20.76 -2.70 8.56
CA GLY A 39 20.95 -1.26 8.37
C GLY A 39 22.11 -0.69 9.17
N PRO A 40 22.44 0.60 9.00
CA PRO A 40 23.60 1.22 9.66
C PRO A 40 23.53 1.24 11.19
N TYR A 41 22.34 1.02 11.77
CA TYR A 41 22.10 1.05 13.21
C TYR A 41 21.45 -0.22 13.75
N VAL A 42 21.14 -1.21 12.90
CA VAL A 42 20.46 -2.46 13.30
C VAL A 42 21.06 -3.64 12.55
N ASP A 43 21.38 -4.71 13.27
CA ASP A 43 21.95 -5.92 12.67
C ASP A 43 20.91 -6.68 11.85
N HIS A 44 19.67 -6.76 12.35
CA HIS A 44 18.56 -7.39 11.64
C HIS A 44 17.19 -6.89 12.15
N ILE A 45 16.17 -7.01 11.30
CA ILE A 45 14.76 -6.76 11.63
C ILE A 45 13.99 -8.09 11.53
N VAL A 46 13.19 -8.41 12.55
CA VAL A 46 12.30 -9.58 12.57
C VAL A 46 10.85 -9.15 12.44
N TYR A 47 10.20 -9.55 11.36
CA TYR A 47 8.75 -9.42 11.26
C TYR A 47 8.07 -10.59 12.00
N LYS A 48 7.34 -10.27 13.07
CA LYS A 48 6.61 -11.25 13.88
C LYS A 48 5.11 -11.12 13.67
N VAL A 49 4.46 -12.21 13.23
CA VAL A 49 3.01 -12.24 13.10
C VAL A 49 2.39 -12.46 14.48
N ILE A 50 1.65 -11.46 14.96
CA ILE A 50 0.82 -11.53 16.16
C ILE A 50 -0.61 -11.17 15.74
N TYR A 51 -1.51 -12.13 15.87
CA TYR A 51 -2.81 -12.10 15.19
C TYR A 51 -3.80 -11.09 15.77
N THR A 52 -3.87 -11.00 17.10
CA THR A 52 -4.85 -10.15 17.77
C THR A 52 -4.21 -8.86 18.26
N GLN A 53 -5.00 -7.80 18.31
CA GLN A 53 -4.53 -6.51 18.80
C GLN A 53 -4.13 -6.60 20.27
N ASP A 54 -4.94 -7.26 21.11
CA ASP A 54 -4.68 -7.47 22.53
C ASP A 54 -3.32 -8.14 22.77
N GLN A 55 -2.97 -9.17 22.00
CA GLN A 55 -1.67 -9.83 22.08
C GLN A 55 -0.52 -8.90 21.69
N LYS A 56 -0.73 -8.00 20.72
CA LYS A 56 0.29 -7.01 20.32
C LYS A 56 0.49 -5.96 21.41
N ILE A 57 -0.58 -5.48 22.03
CA ILE A 57 -0.51 -4.55 23.17
C ILE A 57 0.28 -5.18 24.33
N LEU A 58 -0.05 -6.41 24.71
CA LEU A 58 0.69 -7.13 25.75
C LEU A 58 2.15 -7.37 25.37
N ALA A 59 2.42 -7.71 24.11
CA ALA A 59 3.80 -7.90 23.64
C ALA A 59 4.60 -6.60 23.67
N LEU A 60 3.98 -5.45 23.37
CA LEU A 60 4.62 -4.14 23.44
C LEU A 60 4.95 -3.77 24.89
N GLN A 61 3.98 -3.90 25.80
CA GLN A 61 4.17 -3.63 27.24
C GLN A 61 5.18 -4.59 27.89
N ALA A 62 5.28 -5.83 27.41
CA ALA A 62 6.25 -6.80 27.90
C ALA A 62 7.65 -6.64 27.28
N GLY A 63 7.84 -5.69 26.34
CA GLY A 63 9.09 -5.51 25.60
C GLY A 63 9.46 -6.67 24.68
N TRP A 64 8.47 -7.45 24.23
CA TRP A 64 8.67 -8.58 23.30
C TRP A 64 8.69 -8.14 21.83
N ILE A 65 8.21 -6.93 21.56
CA ILE A 65 8.32 -6.22 20.29
C ILE A 65 8.66 -4.76 20.58
N GLU A 66 9.45 -4.14 19.71
CA GLU A 66 9.84 -2.74 19.84
C GLU A 66 8.87 -1.80 19.09
N MET A 67 8.05 -2.34 18.19
CA MET A 67 7.15 -1.54 17.36
C MET A 67 5.92 -2.33 16.90
N ASP A 68 4.75 -1.68 16.99
CA ASP A 68 3.56 -2.01 16.19
C ASP A 68 3.29 -0.86 15.20
N SER A 69 3.35 -1.15 13.91
CA SER A 69 3.14 -0.16 12.83
C SER A 69 1.69 -0.10 12.34
N SER A 70 0.78 -0.82 13.00
CA SER A 70 -0.64 -0.86 12.65
C SER A 70 -1.49 0.11 13.48
N PHE A 71 -2.79 0.17 13.19
CA PHE A 71 -3.75 0.88 14.01
C PHE A 71 -4.09 0.06 15.25
N PHE A 72 -4.15 0.73 16.40
CA PHE A 72 -4.71 0.17 17.63
C PHE A 72 -6.07 0.80 17.95
N ASP A 73 -6.95 0.04 18.63
CA ASP A 73 -8.24 0.55 19.08
C ASP A 73 -8.02 1.68 20.12
N PRO A 74 -8.72 2.83 20.01
CA PRO A 74 -8.59 3.93 20.96
C PRO A 74 -8.78 3.54 22.43
N VAL A 75 -9.43 2.42 22.74
CA VAL A 75 -9.56 1.90 24.11
C VAL A 75 -8.20 1.67 24.78
N TYR A 76 -7.14 1.39 24.01
CA TYR A 76 -5.79 1.19 24.51
C TYR A 76 -5.00 2.48 24.70
N TYR A 77 -5.48 3.61 24.16
CA TYR A 77 -4.73 4.87 24.13
C TYR A 77 -4.29 5.31 25.53
N SER A 78 -5.23 5.42 26.47
CA SER A 78 -4.90 5.90 27.82
C SER A 78 -3.90 5.00 28.56
N MET A 79 -3.92 3.69 28.27
CA MET A 79 -3.01 2.72 28.88
C MET A 79 -1.60 2.84 28.31
N LEU A 80 -1.48 2.97 26.99
CA LEU A 80 -0.20 3.10 26.31
C LEU A 80 0.45 4.47 26.54
N ASP A 81 -0.35 5.54 26.58
CA ASP A 81 0.12 6.91 26.79
C ASP A 81 0.61 7.15 28.23
N SER A 82 0.15 6.32 29.18
CA SER A 82 0.59 6.38 30.58
C SER A 82 1.83 5.51 30.87
N ASP A 83 2.28 4.71 29.91
CA ASP A 83 3.48 3.89 30.04
C ASP A 83 4.72 4.73 29.65
N PRO A 84 5.68 4.98 30.56
CA PRO A 84 6.83 5.83 30.28
C PRO A 84 7.81 5.25 29.25
N ASP A 85 7.73 3.94 28.98
CA ASP A 85 8.63 3.25 28.05
C ASP A 85 8.02 3.12 26.64
N ILE A 86 6.76 3.54 26.45
CA ILE A 86 6.05 3.49 25.18
C ILE A 86 5.80 4.89 24.67
N ASN A 87 6.07 5.12 23.38
CA ASN A 87 5.74 6.36 22.70
C ASN A 87 4.73 6.11 21.57
N ILE A 88 3.77 7.02 21.42
CA ILE A 88 2.73 6.96 20.39
C ILE A 88 3.07 7.95 19.28
N PHE A 89 3.38 7.43 18.10
CA PHE A 89 3.57 8.24 16.91
C PHE A 89 2.25 8.47 16.17
N THR A 90 2.00 9.72 15.77
CA THR A 90 0.83 10.09 14.96
C THR A 90 1.27 10.80 13.68
N ALA A 91 0.77 10.33 12.53
CA ALA A 91 0.98 10.96 11.24
C ALA A 91 -0.22 10.77 10.31
N LEU A 92 -0.36 11.68 9.34
CA LEU A 92 -1.29 11.48 8.23
C LEU A 92 -0.79 10.34 7.34
N ARG A 93 -1.60 9.29 7.21
CA ARG A 93 -1.31 8.16 6.33
C ARG A 93 -2.00 8.37 4.99
N ASN A 94 -1.37 7.89 3.91
CA ASN A 94 -2.02 7.69 2.62
C ASN A 94 -2.95 6.45 2.66
N GLY A 95 -3.93 6.46 3.55
CA GLY A 95 -4.91 5.38 3.74
C GLY A 95 -6.31 5.97 3.86
N TYR A 96 -7.23 5.51 3.00
CA TYR A 96 -8.60 6.02 2.93
C TYR A 96 -9.59 4.94 3.41
N GLY A 97 -10.24 5.20 4.55
CA GLY A 97 -11.40 4.43 4.98
C GLY A 97 -12.58 4.71 4.05
N HIS A 98 -13.31 3.68 3.67
CA HIS A 98 -14.48 3.82 2.80
C HIS A 98 -15.54 2.78 3.18
N LEU A 99 -16.80 3.12 2.89
CA LEU A 99 -17.91 2.17 2.89
C LEU A 99 -18.17 1.79 1.44
N THR A 100 -18.00 0.51 1.12
CA THR A 100 -18.34 -0.01 -0.21
C THR A 100 -19.75 -0.53 -0.19
N ILE A 101 -20.58 0.00 -1.08
CA ILE A 101 -21.94 -0.49 -1.32
C ILE A 101 -21.91 -1.42 -2.52
N ASN A 102 -22.42 -2.64 -2.35
CA ASN A 102 -22.61 -3.55 -3.46
C ASN A 102 -23.80 -3.10 -4.31
N CYS A 103 -23.52 -2.46 -5.44
CA CYS A 103 -24.53 -1.95 -6.36
C CYS A 103 -24.96 -2.97 -7.43
N ARG A 104 -24.56 -4.25 -7.33
CA ARG A 104 -24.93 -5.27 -8.33
C ARG A 104 -26.43 -5.60 -8.29
N ASP A 105 -26.97 -5.76 -7.08
CA ASP A 105 -28.30 -6.30 -6.86
C ASP A 105 -29.21 -5.24 -6.20
N ALA A 106 -30.52 -5.34 -6.43
CA ALA A 106 -31.51 -4.48 -5.81
C ALA A 106 -31.54 -4.65 -4.27
N PRO A 107 -31.79 -3.59 -3.49
CA PRO A 107 -32.21 -2.26 -3.94
C PRO A 107 -31.07 -1.27 -4.23
N LEU A 108 -29.83 -1.59 -3.87
CA LEU A 108 -28.73 -0.61 -3.85
C LEU A 108 -28.10 -0.36 -5.25
N ASN A 109 -28.55 -1.09 -6.27
CA ASN A 109 -28.27 -0.77 -7.67
C ASN A 109 -28.85 0.61 -8.07
N GLU A 110 -29.97 1.02 -7.47
CA GLU A 110 -30.58 2.32 -7.67
C GLU A 110 -29.82 3.41 -6.93
N SER A 111 -29.38 4.46 -7.65
CA SER A 111 -28.52 5.50 -7.06
C SER A 111 -29.19 6.34 -5.99
N VAL A 112 -30.52 6.39 -5.97
CA VAL A 112 -31.29 7.11 -4.96
C VAL A 112 -31.31 6.38 -3.61
N LEU A 113 -30.92 5.11 -3.57
CA LEU A 113 -30.99 4.26 -2.36
C LEU A 113 -29.63 4.02 -1.70
N ARG A 114 -28.57 4.72 -2.13
CA ARG A 114 -27.22 4.68 -1.56
C ARG A 114 -26.71 6.07 -1.24
#